data_AF-A0A6A6ZK66-F1
#
_entry.id   AF-A0A6A6ZK66-F1
#
_cell.length_a   1.000
_cell.length_b   1.000
_cell.length_c   1.000
_cell.angle_alpha   90.00
_cell.angle_beta   90.00
_cell.angle_gamma   90.00
#
_symmetry.space_group_name_H-M   'P 1'
#
loop_
_entity.id
_entity.type
_entity.pdbx_description
1 polymer ?
#
loop_
_entity_poly.entity_id
_entity_poly.type
_entity_poly.pdbx_seq_one_letter_code
_entity_poly.pdbx_strand_id
1 'polypeptide(L)'
;MTLEGENTDQSQMATEMRAITARNQRESPLLRLPAELRNRIYRFALHAGVTYPQKDPRPPYNYFLLMDVPSNEVPRLLSAAHTLPHASYQIHKETTVLKYTFHIFNMTFGDLIRIHANKMPVQICCGITVLRIIIWRDDIFGEQLERLKRFTGLKKVILRPMFYQGHSKPQEFKDMAKKWASLDIEVEMIVRPNC
;
A
#
# COMPACT_ATOMS: atom_id res chain seq x y z
N MET A 1 5.84 -22.84 -52.11
CA MET A 1 6.42 -22.11 -50.95
C MET A 1 5.23 -21.65 -50.13
N THR A 2 5.00 -22.34 -49.02
CA THR A 2 3.71 -22.51 -48.31
C THR A 2 3.45 -21.38 -47.31
N LEU A 3 2.33 -20.67 -47.46
CA LEU A 3 1.83 -19.61 -46.57
C LEU A 3 0.69 -20.10 -45.63
N GLU A 4 0.58 -21.40 -45.40
CA GLU A 4 -0.53 -21.98 -44.62
C GLU A 4 -0.27 -22.05 -43.10
N GLY A 5 0.92 -21.68 -42.64
CA GLY A 5 1.30 -21.75 -41.22
C GLY A 5 0.72 -20.63 -40.34
N GLU A 6 0.48 -19.43 -40.89
CA GLU A 6 0.12 -18.25 -40.08
C GLU A 6 -1.37 -18.22 -39.67
N ASN A 7 -2.25 -18.90 -40.42
CA ASN A 7 -3.70 -18.83 -40.18
C ASN A 7 -4.16 -19.73 -39.01
N THR A 8 -3.44 -20.81 -38.74
CA THR A 8 -3.77 -21.77 -37.68
C THR A 8 -3.47 -21.20 -36.30
N ASP A 9 -2.41 -20.39 -36.19
CA ASP A 9 -1.93 -19.80 -34.94
C ASP A 9 -2.88 -18.69 -34.44
N GLN A 10 -3.40 -17.86 -35.36
CA GLN A 10 -4.39 -16.82 -35.03
C GLN A 10 -5.72 -17.40 -34.54
N SER A 11 -6.15 -18.54 -35.10
CA SER A 11 -7.39 -19.21 -34.71
C SER A 11 -7.31 -19.83 -33.31
N GLN A 12 -6.16 -20.42 -32.97
CA GLN A 12 -5.89 -20.95 -31.62
C GLN A 12 -5.86 -19.83 -30.59
N MET A 13 -5.12 -18.74 -30.88
CA MET A 13 -5.04 -17.57 -30.01
C MET A 13 -6.41 -16.94 -29.74
N ALA A 14 -7.27 -16.82 -30.77
CA ALA A 14 -8.62 -16.30 -30.61
C ALA A 14 -9.51 -17.21 -29.72
N THR A 15 -9.35 -18.52 -29.83
CA THR A 15 -10.08 -19.51 -29.03
C THR A 15 -9.65 -19.46 -27.56
N GLU A 16 -8.35 -19.39 -27.30
CA GLU A 16 -7.80 -19.22 -25.96
C GLU A 16 -8.26 -17.90 -25.33
N MET A 17 -8.24 -16.80 -26.08
CA MET A 17 -8.67 -15.50 -25.59
C MET A 17 -10.15 -15.48 -25.21
N ARG A 18 -11.01 -16.19 -25.97
CA ARG A 18 -12.43 -16.38 -25.62
C ARG A 18 -12.59 -17.21 -24.34
N ALA A 19 -11.84 -18.30 -24.21
CA ALA A 19 -11.89 -19.15 -23.01
C ALA A 19 -11.44 -18.38 -21.75
N ILE A 20 -10.37 -17.60 -21.85
CA ILE A 20 -9.89 -16.72 -20.78
C ILE A 20 -10.95 -15.67 -20.44
N THR A 21 -11.56 -15.04 -21.44
CA THR A 21 -12.60 -14.03 -21.22
C THR A 21 -13.82 -14.61 -20.50
N ALA A 22 -14.30 -15.79 -20.93
CA ALA A 22 -15.43 -16.47 -20.30
C ALA A 22 -15.12 -16.87 -18.85
N ARG A 23 -13.92 -17.39 -18.60
CA ARG A 23 -13.44 -17.71 -17.24
C ARG A 23 -13.38 -16.47 -16.37
N ASN A 24 -12.76 -15.40 -16.86
CA ASN A 24 -12.61 -14.13 -16.16
C ASN A 24 -13.97 -13.51 -15.81
N GLN A 25 -14.94 -13.58 -16.72
CA GLN A 25 -16.31 -13.15 -16.45
C GLN A 25 -16.96 -14.00 -15.34
N ARG A 26 -16.72 -15.30 -15.27
CA ARG A 26 -17.27 -16.12 -14.19
C ARG A 26 -16.59 -15.84 -12.85
N GLU A 27 -15.28 -15.70 -12.86
CA GLU A 27 -14.44 -15.80 -11.65
C GLU A 27 -14.06 -14.45 -11.03
N SER A 28 -13.98 -13.36 -11.80
CA SER A 28 -13.73 -12.00 -11.29
C SER A 28 -14.90 -11.06 -11.63
N PRO A 29 -15.70 -10.62 -10.64
CA PRO A 29 -16.77 -9.66 -10.85
C PRO A 29 -16.20 -8.30 -11.18
N LEU A 30 -14.98 -7.99 -10.75
CA LEU A 30 -14.30 -6.78 -11.19
C LEU A 30 -14.18 -6.80 -12.73
N LEU A 31 -13.82 -7.94 -13.32
CA LEU A 31 -13.73 -8.08 -14.78
C LEU A 31 -15.09 -8.12 -15.49
N ARG A 32 -16.20 -8.41 -14.79
CA ARG A 32 -17.58 -8.30 -15.32
C ARG A 32 -18.07 -6.86 -15.45
N LEU A 33 -17.47 -5.91 -14.72
CA LEU A 33 -17.90 -4.53 -14.76
C LEU A 33 -17.52 -3.87 -16.10
N PRO A 34 -18.34 -2.93 -16.59
CA PRO A 34 -17.95 -2.01 -17.67
C PRO A 34 -16.58 -1.39 -17.41
N ALA A 35 -15.82 -1.17 -18.48
CA ALA A 35 -14.44 -0.69 -18.39
C ALA A 35 -14.33 0.63 -17.61
N GLU A 36 -15.34 1.50 -17.72
CA GLU A 36 -15.44 2.78 -17.01
C GLU A 36 -15.53 2.59 -15.50
N LEU A 37 -16.32 1.60 -15.03
CA LEU A 37 -16.44 1.28 -13.62
C LEU A 37 -15.17 0.63 -13.08
N ARG A 38 -14.54 -0.26 -13.86
CA ARG A 38 -13.22 -0.82 -13.50
C ARG A 38 -12.19 0.27 -13.35
N ASN A 39 -12.09 1.18 -14.32
CA ASN A 39 -11.14 2.29 -14.29
C ASN A 39 -11.41 3.25 -13.15
N ARG A 40 -12.68 3.50 -12.79
CA ARG A 40 -13.03 4.26 -11.59
C ARG A 40 -12.59 3.55 -10.33
N ILE A 41 -12.90 2.26 -10.17
CA ILE A 41 -12.47 1.45 -9.01
C ILE A 41 -10.95 1.40 -8.91
N TYR A 42 -10.24 1.21 -10.02
CA TYR A 42 -8.79 1.27 -10.06
C TYR A 42 -8.27 2.66 -9.75
N ARG A 43 -8.87 3.73 -10.29
CA ARG A 43 -8.48 5.10 -9.91
C ARG A 43 -8.65 5.32 -8.41
N PHE A 44 -9.69 4.76 -7.79
CA PHE A 44 -9.91 4.84 -6.34
C PHE A 44 -8.93 3.96 -5.54
N ALA A 45 -8.63 2.75 -6.01
CA ALA A 45 -7.77 1.81 -5.30
C ALA A 45 -6.27 2.07 -5.51
N LEU A 46 -5.91 2.63 -6.68
CA LEU A 46 -4.56 2.86 -7.18
C LEU A 46 -4.20 4.34 -7.22
N HIS A 47 -5.00 5.25 -6.65
CA HIS A 47 -4.54 6.63 -6.50
C HIS A 47 -3.26 6.57 -5.66
N ALA A 48 -2.11 6.82 -6.29
CA ALA A 48 -0.83 6.77 -5.60
C ALA A 48 -0.76 7.97 -4.66
N GLY A 49 -1.17 7.74 -3.42
CA GLY A 49 -1.28 8.75 -2.38
C GLY A 49 -0.22 8.61 -1.30
N VAL A 50 -0.05 9.70 -0.55
CA VAL A 50 0.69 9.69 0.71
C VAL A 50 -0.31 9.63 1.83
N THR A 51 -0.47 8.45 2.41
CA THR A 51 -1.53 8.20 3.36
C THR A 51 -1.07 8.39 4.80
N TYR A 52 -1.85 9.13 5.58
CA TYR A 52 -1.62 9.28 7.02
C TYR A 52 -2.60 8.40 7.80
N PRO A 53 -2.12 7.64 8.80
CA PRO A 53 -2.97 6.93 9.71
C PRO A 53 -3.75 7.93 10.60
N GLN A 54 -5.05 8.10 10.37
CA GLN A 54 -5.91 8.88 11.27
C GLN A 54 -6.75 7.96 12.16
N LYS A 55 -6.91 8.32 13.42
CA LYS A 55 -7.82 7.62 14.35
C LYS A 55 -9.28 7.77 13.87
N ASP A 56 -9.98 6.67 13.59
CA ASP A 56 -11.46 6.73 13.52
C ASP A 56 -12.01 7.02 14.93
N PRO A 57 -12.79 8.09 15.12
CA PRO A 57 -13.37 8.40 16.43
C PRO A 57 -14.48 7.43 16.85
N ARG A 58 -14.96 6.53 15.98
CA ARG A 58 -16.12 5.66 16.24
C ARG A 58 -15.69 4.26 16.75
N PRO A 59 -16.14 3.83 17.95
CA PRO A 59 -16.00 2.45 18.40
C PRO A 59 -16.81 1.47 17.54
N PRO A 60 -16.47 0.16 17.50
CA PRO A 60 -15.32 -0.52 18.13
C PRO A 60 -14.04 -0.48 17.29
N TYR A 61 -14.07 0.24 16.17
CA TYR A 61 -13.09 0.09 15.11
C TYR A 61 -11.96 1.11 15.26
N ASN A 62 -10.87 0.70 15.91
CA ASN A 62 -9.60 1.44 15.91
C ASN A 62 -8.88 1.34 14.54
N TYR A 63 -9.62 1.44 13.43
CA TYR A 63 -8.98 1.47 12.11
C TYR A 63 -8.39 2.85 11.86
N PHE A 64 -7.30 2.82 11.09
CA PHE A 64 -6.72 4.03 10.54
C PHE A 64 -7.55 4.44 9.34
N LEU A 65 -8.23 5.59 9.42
CA LEU A 65 -8.73 6.26 8.23
C LEU A 65 -7.51 6.69 7.43
N LEU A 66 -7.40 6.11 6.24
CA LEU A 66 -6.41 6.49 5.25
C LEU A 66 -6.83 7.85 4.72
N MET A 67 -6.11 8.90 5.10
CA MET A 67 -6.31 10.23 4.53
C MET A 67 -5.10 10.62 3.70
N ASP A 68 -5.34 11.01 2.45
CA ASP A 68 -4.39 11.75 1.64
C ASP A 68 -4.44 13.23 2.04
N VAL A 69 -3.32 13.94 1.92
CA VAL A 69 -3.20 15.38 2.25
C VAL A 69 -2.79 16.15 0.99
N PRO A 70 -3.37 17.33 0.66
CA PRO A 70 -4.77 17.72 0.65
C PRO A 70 -5.14 18.14 -0.79
N SER A 71 -5.78 17.28 -1.57
CA SER A 71 -6.62 17.78 -2.67
C SER A 71 -8.05 17.80 -2.14
N ASN A 72 -8.74 18.92 -2.34
CA ASN A 72 -10.10 19.15 -1.85
C ASN A 72 -11.12 18.11 -2.37
N GLU A 73 -10.72 17.31 -3.36
CA GLU A 73 -11.51 16.21 -3.91
C GLU A 73 -11.31 14.88 -3.16
N VAL A 74 -10.15 14.66 -2.53
CA VAL A 74 -9.65 13.34 -2.10
C VAL A 74 -10.35 12.73 -0.88
N PRO A 75 -10.77 13.48 0.16
CA PRO A 75 -11.50 12.90 1.30
C PRO A 75 -12.78 12.17 0.87
N ARG A 76 -13.48 12.68 -0.17
CA ARG A 76 -14.67 12.04 -0.73
C ARG A 76 -14.32 10.78 -1.52
N LEU A 77 -13.20 10.80 -2.26
CA LEU A 77 -12.73 9.67 -3.08
C LEU A 77 -12.27 8.49 -2.22
N LEU A 78 -11.62 8.73 -1.07
CA LEU A 78 -11.21 7.67 -0.14
C LEU A 78 -12.37 7.08 0.65
N SER A 79 -13.31 7.91 1.14
CA SER A 79 -14.55 7.39 1.73
C SER A 79 -15.28 6.48 0.75
N ALA A 80 -15.40 6.89 -0.51
CA ALA A 80 -15.97 6.05 -1.57
C ALA A 80 -15.10 4.81 -1.84
N ALA A 81 -13.78 4.92 -1.87
CA ALA A 81 -12.88 3.77 -2.03
C ALA A 81 -13.05 2.77 -0.88
N HIS A 82 -13.28 3.21 0.35
CA HIS A 82 -13.53 2.35 1.51
C HIS A 82 -14.95 1.76 1.51
N THR A 83 -15.98 2.49 1.04
CA THR A 83 -17.37 2.02 1.03
C THR A 83 -17.77 1.22 -0.21
N LEU A 84 -17.24 1.55 -1.39
CA LEU A 84 -17.50 0.85 -2.67
C LEU A 84 -17.27 -0.66 -2.58
N PRO A 85 -16.18 -1.14 -1.99
CA PRO A 85 -15.98 -2.58 -1.85
C PRO A 85 -16.99 -3.19 -0.88
N HIS A 86 -17.50 -2.47 0.11
CA HIS A 86 -18.56 -3.00 0.99
C HIS A 86 -19.90 -3.22 0.26
N ALA A 87 -20.12 -2.62 -0.92
CA ALA A 87 -21.30 -2.91 -1.73
C ALA A 87 -21.26 -4.30 -2.39
N SER A 88 -20.08 -4.93 -2.51
CA SER A 88 -19.94 -6.27 -3.07
C SER A 88 -18.78 -7.02 -2.42
N TYR A 89 -19.10 -8.10 -1.70
CA TYR A 89 -18.12 -8.95 -1.01
C TYR A 89 -16.96 -9.39 -1.91
N GLN A 90 -17.23 -9.66 -3.18
CA GLN A 90 -16.20 -10.15 -4.10
C GLN A 90 -15.31 -9.02 -4.62
N ILE A 91 -15.87 -7.82 -4.88
CA ILE A 91 -15.07 -6.61 -5.16
C ILE A 91 -14.24 -6.23 -3.92
N HIS A 92 -14.81 -6.35 -2.72
CA HIS A 92 -14.08 -6.19 -1.45
C HIS A 92 -12.86 -7.10 -1.40
N LYS A 93 -13.05 -8.40 -1.63
CA LYS A 93 -11.97 -9.37 -1.56
C LYS A 93 -10.84 -9.06 -2.56
N GLU A 94 -11.18 -8.64 -3.77
CA GLU A 94 -10.20 -8.34 -4.84
C GLU A 94 -9.47 -7.00 -4.64
N THR A 95 -10.14 -5.99 -4.06
CA THR A 95 -9.59 -4.61 -4.01
C THR A 95 -9.05 -4.19 -2.65
N THR A 96 -9.37 -4.91 -1.57
CA THR A 96 -8.99 -4.50 -0.21
C THR A 96 -7.48 -4.43 -0.05
N VAL A 97 -6.74 -5.42 -0.58
CA VAL A 97 -5.26 -5.44 -0.46
C VAL A 97 -4.61 -4.41 -1.37
N LEU A 98 -5.16 -4.16 -2.57
CA LEU A 98 -4.56 -3.26 -3.57
C LEU A 98 -4.31 -1.86 -2.98
N LYS A 99 -5.24 -1.34 -2.19
CA LYS A 99 -5.09 -0.03 -1.54
C LYS A 99 -3.83 0.05 -0.67
N TYR A 100 -3.39 -1.04 -0.07
CA TYR A 100 -2.19 -1.05 0.77
C TYR A 100 -0.91 -1.25 -0.04
N THR A 101 -1.01 -1.90 -1.20
CA THR A 101 0.14 -2.21 -2.05
C THR A 101 0.66 -1.01 -2.83
N PHE A 102 -0.21 -0.05 -3.17
CA PHE A 102 0.15 1.09 -4.02
C PHE A 102 0.33 2.43 -3.29
N HIS A 103 0.15 2.46 -1.96
CA HIS A 103 0.26 3.70 -1.19
C HIS A 103 1.57 3.75 -0.40
N ILE A 104 2.09 4.97 -0.22
CA ILE A 104 3.17 5.25 0.72
C ILE A 104 2.54 5.68 2.04
N PHE A 105 2.74 4.89 3.09
CA PHE A 105 2.16 5.18 4.40
C PHE A 105 3.08 6.08 5.20
N ASN A 106 2.68 7.34 5.41
CA ASN A 106 3.36 8.26 6.31
C ASN A 106 2.96 7.97 7.75
N MET A 107 3.86 7.40 8.53
CA MET A 107 3.60 7.03 9.92
C MET A 107 4.64 7.64 10.84
N THR A 108 4.26 7.95 12.08
CA THR A 108 5.23 8.15 13.16
C THR A 108 5.51 6.80 13.85
N PHE A 109 6.57 6.71 14.64
CA PHE A 109 6.77 5.54 15.51
C PHE A 109 5.61 5.33 16.49
N GLY A 110 4.96 6.41 16.95
CA GLY A 110 3.75 6.33 17.75
C GLY A 110 2.61 5.61 17.03
N ASP A 111 2.49 5.79 15.72
CA ASP A 111 1.47 5.12 14.92
C ASP A 111 1.80 3.64 14.74
N LEU A 112 3.07 3.28 14.52
CA LEU A 112 3.52 1.88 14.50
C LEU A 112 3.21 1.15 15.82
N ILE A 113 3.48 1.80 16.96
CA ILE A 113 3.14 1.28 18.29
C ILE A 113 1.64 0.98 18.38
N ARG A 114 0.82 1.93 17.94
CA ARG A 114 -0.65 1.81 17.98
C ARG A 114 -1.16 0.73 17.03
N ILE A 115 -0.62 0.65 15.82
CA ILE A 115 -0.94 -0.43 14.85
C ILE A 115 -0.67 -1.80 15.48
N HIS A 116 0.49 -1.92 16.12
CA HIS A 116 0.90 -3.16 16.76
C HIS A 116 -0.08 -3.53 17.90
N ALA A 117 -0.43 -2.56 18.75
CA ALA A 117 -1.36 -2.73 19.85
C ALA A 117 -2.80 -3.04 19.40
N ASN A 118 -3.26 -2.42 18.31
CA ASN A 118 -4.64 -2.54 17.83
C ASN A 118 -4.91 -3.79 16.96
N LYS A 119 -3.95 -4.72 16.89
CA LYS A 119 -4.07 -5.97 16.14
C LYS A 119 -4.59 -5.78 14.70
N MET A 120 -3.95 -4.91 13.94
CA MET A 120 -4.27 -4.70 12.53
C MET A 120 -4.34 -6.05 11.77
N PRO A 121 -5.38 -6.27 10.93
CA PRO A 121 -5.57 -7.52 10.20
C PRO A 121 -4.34 -7.91 9.37
N VAL A 122 -4.01 -9.20 9.37
CA VAL A 122 -2.79 -9.71 8.73
C VAL A 122 -2.73 -9.37 7.24
N GLN A 123 -3.87 -9.40 6.54
CA GLN A 123 -3.92 -9.08 5.10
C GLN A 123 -3.46 -7.65 4.82
N ILE A 124 -3.73 -6.73 5.75
CA ILE A 124 -3.33 -5.34 5.59
C ILE A 124 -1.83 -5.19 5.83
N CYS A 125 -1.30 -5.84 6.87
CA CYS A 125 0.15 -5.85 7.12
C CYS A 125 0.93 -6.48 5.95
N CYS A 126 0.40 -7.53 5.32
CA CYS A 126 0.97 -8.12 4.10
C CYS A 126 0.84 -7.20 2.87
N GLY A 127 -0.18 -6.34 2.85
CA GLY A 127 -0.44 -5.44 1.73
C GLY A 127 0.48 -4.23 1.69
N ILE A 128 0.97 -3.77 2.84
CA ILE A 128 1.83 -2.58 2.95
C ILE A 128 3.24 -2.91 2.43
N THR A 129 3.61 -2.29 1.31
CA THR A 129 4.91 -2.50 0.65
C THR A 129 5.89 -1.37 0.90
N VAL A 130 5.41 -0.13 1.08
CA VAL A 130 6.24 1.05 1.31
C VAL A 130 5.76 1.82 2.54
N LEU A 131 6.66 2.00 3.50
CA LEU A 131 6.40 2.73 4.74
C LEU A 131 7.31 3.96 4.80
N ARG A 132 6.75 5.16 5.00
CA ARG A 132 7.53 6.36 5.32
C ARG A 132 7.39 6.67 6.81
N ILE A 133 8.49 6.54 7.55
CA ILE A 133 8.53 6.81 8.99
C ILE A 133 9.02 8.24 9.24
N ILE A 134 8.19 9.04 9.88
CA ILE A 134 8.52 10.38 10.36
C ILE A 134 9.09 10.28 11.78
N ILE A 135 10.33 10.75 11.95
CA ILE A 135 11.09 10.60 13.18
C ILE A 135 11.17 11.94 13.89
N TRP A 136 10.60 12.00 15.10
CA TRP A 136 10.51 13.21 15.91
C TRP A 136 11.49 13.24 17.09
N ARG A 137 12.01 12.09 17.54
CA ARG A 137 12.98 12.00 18.64
C ARG A 137 13.91 10.80 18.45
N ASP A 138 15.10 10.89 19.05
CA ASP A 138 16.17 9.90 18.90
C ASP A 138 16.04 8.67 19.83
N ASP A 139 15.03 8.63 20.71
CA ASP A 139 14.98 7.72 21.85
C ASP A 139 14.16 6.44 21.65
N ILE A 140 13.51 6.23 20.49
CA ILE A 140 12.53 5.14 20.30
C ILE A 140 12.88 4.21 19.14
N PHE A 141 14.16 3.94 18.89
CA PHE A 141 14.56 3.16 17.72
C PHE A 141 14.60 1.65 17.95
N GLY A 142 15.26 1.16 19.01
CA GLY A 142 15.56 -0.27 19.17
C GLY A 142 14.33 -1.19 19.16
N GLU A 143 13.38 -0.95 20.06
CA GLU A 143 12.23 -1.85 20.28
C GLU A 143 11.17 -1.78 19.17
N GLN A 144 11.08 -0.64 18.47
CA GLN A 144 10.07 -0.45 17.42
C GLN A 144 10.41 -1.18 16.12
N LEU A 145 11.68 -1.53 15.95
CA LEU A 145 12.20 -2.27 14.79
C LEU A 145 11.60 -3.67 14.70
N GLU A 146 11.51 -4.37 15.83
CA GLU A 146 10.92 -5.71 15.90
C GLU A 146 9.45 -5.70 15.47
N ARG A 147 8.76 -4.57 15.67
CA ARG A 147 7.35 -4.43 15.29
C ARG A 147 7.16 -4.32 13.79
N LEU A 148 8.19 -3.93 13.02
CA LEU A 148 8.14 -3.90 11.57
C LEU A 148 8.09 -5.29 10.94
N LYS A 149 8.58 -6.34 11.64
CA LYS A 149 8.50 -7.74 11.17
C LYS A 149 7.07 -8.22 10.93
N ARG A 150 6.08 -7.51 11.50
CA ARG A 150 4.67 -7.78 11.26
C ARG A 150 4.22 -7.42 9.84
N PHE A 151 4.91 -6.50 9.17
CA PHE A 151 4.62 -6.13 7.77
C PHE A 151 5.41 -7.04 6.83
N THR A 152 4.95 -8.27 6.66
CA THR A 152 5.65 -9.27 5.84
C THR A 152 5.70 -8.93 4.35
N GLY A 153 4.90 -7.96 3.89
CA GLY A 153 4.96 -7.44 2.52
C GLY A 153 5.85 -6.22 2.34
N LEU A 154 6.48 -5.73 3.40
CA LEU A 154 7.28 -4.50 3.39
C LEU A 154 8.53 -4.70 2.54
N LYS A 155 8.69 -3.87 1.51
CA LYS A 155 9.83 -3.87 0.59
C LYS A 155 10.72 -2.66 0.77
N LYS A 156 10.13 -1.53 1.19
CA LYS A 156 10.85 -0.26 1.30
C LYS A 156 10.43 0.52 2.53
N VAL A 157 11.40 1.06 3.25
CA VAL A 157 11.19 2.02 4.34
C VAL A 157 11.91 3.32 4.04
N ILE A 158 11.16 4.42 4.08
CA ILE A 158 11.64 5.77 3.88
C ILE A 158 11.71 6.45 5.25
N LEU A 159 12.90 6.77 5.72
CA LEU A 159 13.12 7.46 6.98
C LEU A 159 13.18 8.97 6.74
N ARG A 160 12.38 9.71 7.50
CA ARG A 160 12.31 11.17 7.40
C ARG A 160 12.39 11.82 8.78
N PRO A 161 13.58 12.25 9.21
CA PRO A 161 13.71 12.97 10.47
C PRO A 161 13.19 14.40 10.36
N MET A 162 12.44 14.85 11.38
CA MET A 162 11.81 16.17 11.41
C MET A 162 12.68 17.24 12.07
N PHE A 163 13.57 16.88 13.00
CA PHE A 163 14.43 17.82 13.70
C PHE A 163 15.91 17.52 13.41
N TYR A 164 16.45 18.18 12.40
CA TYR A 164 17.89 18.24 12.15
C TYR A 164 18.43 19.58 12.64
N GLN A 165 18.51 19.75 13.97
CA GLN A 165 19.33 20.82 14.56
C GLN A 165 20.51 20.16 15.26
N GLY A 166 21.53 19.79 14.48
CA GLY A 166 22.90 19.53 14.96
C GLY A 166 23.18 18.27 15.77
N HIS A 167 22.18 17.53 16.26
CA HIS A 167 22.40 16.43 17.22
C HIS A 167 22.15 15.01 16.72
N SER A 168 21.59 14.82 15.52
CA SER A 168 21.32 13.47 15.02
C SER A 168 22.63 12.73 14.78
N LYS A 169 22.76 11.50 15.28
CA LYS A 169 23.88 10.59 15.00
C LYS A 169 23.64 9.94 13.63
N PRO A 170 24.20 10.46 12.51
CA PRO A 170 23.92 9.90 11.18
C PRO A 170 24.44 8.46 11.06
N GLN A 171 25.40 8.11 11.92
CA GLN A 171 25.95 6.78 12.03
C GLN A 171 24.94 5.76 12.57
N GLU A 172 24.12 6.11 13.57
CA GLU A 172 23.09 5.19 14.09
C GLU A 172 22.03 4.88 13.03
N PHE A 173 21.64 5.88 12.24
CA PHE A 173 20.74 5.67 11.09
C PHE A 173 21.36 4.79 10.01
N LYS A 174 22.66 4.97 9.71
CA LYS A 174 23.39 4.11 8.77
C LYS A 174 23.48 2.67 9.28
N ASP A 175 23.77 2.48 10.56
CA ASP A 175 23.89 1.16 11.17
C ASP A 175 22.52 0.46 11.24
N MET A 176 21.44 1.23 11.41
CA MET A 176 20.07 0.73 11.30
C MET A 176 19.70 0.36 9.86
N ALA A 177 20.03 1.20 8.88
CA ALA A 177 19.80 0.89 7.47
C ALA A 177 20.51 -0.43 7.09
N LYS A 178 21.71 -0.68 7.62
CA LYS A 178 22.41 -1.96 7.47
C LYS A 178 21.66 -3.14 8.12
N LYS A 179 21.09 -2.97 9.32
CA LYS A 179 20.25 -4.01 9.97
C LYS A 179 18.97 -4.31 9.19
N TRP A 180 18.48 -3.37 8.39
CA TRP A 180 17.30 -3.57 7.54
C TRP A 180 17.64 -4.16 6.18
N ALA A 181 18.81 -3.83 5.64
CA ALA A 181 19.31 -4.47 4.43
C ALA A 181 19.43 -6.00 4.59
N SER A 182 19.70 -6.50 5.81
CA SER A 182 19.67 -7.95 6.08
C SER A 182 18.28 -8.60 6.05
N LEU A 183 17.21 -7.80 5.97
CA LEU A 183 15.82 -8.27 5.85
C LEU A 183 15.29 -8.18 4.41
N ASP A 184 16.14 -7.89 3.42
CA ASP A 184 15.74 -7.62 2.03
C ASP A 184 14.78 -6.42 1.91
N ILE A 185 14.93 -5.44 2.81
CA ILE A 185 14.14 -4.21 2.83
C ILE A 185 15.02 -3.04 2.37
N GLU A 186 14.59 -2.35 1.31
CA GLU A 186 15.22 -1.12 0.84
C GLU A 186 15.04 -0.01 1.87
N VAL A 187 16.12 0.68 2.22
CA VAL A 187 16.08 1.80 3.18
C VAL A 187 16.52 3.07 2.50
N GLU A 188 15.63 4.05 2.46
CA GLU A 188 15.92 5.38 1.93
C GLU A 188 15.85 6.39 3.08
N MET A 189 16.89 7.21 3.24
CA MET A 189 16.89 8.31 4.20
C MET A 189 16.74 9.64 3.46
N ILE A 190 15.66 10.36 3.74
CA ILE A 190 15.42 11.69 3.16
C ILE A 190 15.86 12.74 4.18
N VAL A 191 17.06 13.27 3.99
CA VAL A 191 17.58 14.41 4.74
C VAL A 191 17.13 15.68 4.02
N ARG A 192 16.38 16.55 4.70
CA ARG A 192 16.11 17.88 4.14
C ARG A 192 17.40 18.71 4.18
N PRO A 193 17.80 19.36 3.08
CA PRO A 193 18.88 20.33 3.14
C PRO A 193 18.47 21.43 4.13
N ASN A 194 19.41 21.87 4.97
CA ASN A 194 19.19 22.94 5.96
C ASN A 194 18.48 24.12 5.27
N CYS A 195 17.27 24.44 5.73
CA CYS A 195 16.56 25.66 5.36
C CYS A 195 17.02 26.82 6.23
#